data_AF-A0A7C5K303-F1
#
_entry.id   AF-A0A7C5K303-F1
#
_cell.length_a   1.000
_cell.length_b   1.000
_cell.length_c   1.000
_cell.angle_alpha   90.00
_cell.angle_beta   90.00
_cell.angle_gamma   90.00
#
_symmetry.space_group_name_H-M   'P 1'
#
loop_
_entity.id
_entity.type
_entity.pdbx_description
1 polymer ?
#
loop_
_entity_poly.entity_id
_entity_poly.type
_entity_poly.pdbx_seq_one_letter_code
_entity_poly.pdbx_strand_id
1 'polypeptide(L)'
;MLTVAEILALIEEQKTKNLRQLARETDIPKEQLHLILKDLSQYNLVEYDVETESVKVSKWLQNLNQKIEKSKPPTGQIILPKLGEIKLQDIIIGNYTSRDLELKIRLKARQKEIAICELT
;
A
#
# COMPACT_ATOMS: atom_id res chain seq x y z
N MET A 1 3.09 17.63 2.42
CA MET A 1 1.93 17.35 3.29
C MET A 1 1.66 15.87 3.20
N LEU A 2 1.62 15.17 4.34
CA LEU A 2 1.12 13.79 4.37
C LEU A 2 -0.36 13.78 3.98
N THR A 3 -0.71 12.89 3.08
CA THR A 3 -2.08 12.66 2.61
C THR A 3 -2.83 11.76 3.58
N VAL A 4 -4.17 11.80 3.53
CA VAL A 4 -5.03 10.88 4.30
C VAL A 4 -4.67 9.42 4.02
N ALA A 5 -4.31 9.08 2.79
CA ALA A 5 -3.90 7.73 2.41
C ALA A 5 -2.63 7.26 3.14
N GLU A 6 -1.63 8.15 3.28
CA GLU A 6 -0.39 7.84 4.00
C GLU A 6 -0.64 7.71 5.51
N ILE A 7 -1.51 8.52 6.09
CA ILE A 7 -1.92 8.40 7.51
C ILE A 7 -2.62 7.07 7.76
N LEU A 8 -3.55 6.67 6.88
CA LEU A 8 -4.24 5.38 6.99
C LEU A 8 -3.27 4.20 6.85
N ALA A 9 -2.32 4.26 5.90
CA ALA A 9 -1.29 3.24 5.72
C ALA A 9 -0.43 3.08 6.99
N LEU A 10 -0.01 4.19 7.60
CA LEU A 10 0.74 4.20 8.86
C LEU A 10 -0.03 3.58 10.03
N ILE A 11 -1.35 3.82 10.12
CA ILE A 11 -2.20 3.21 11.15
C ILE A 11 -2.39 1.72 10.87
N GLU A 12 -2.41 1.31 9.60
CA GLU A 12 -2.64 -0.08 9.19
C GLU A 12 -1.42 -0.99 9.35
N GLU A 13 -0.20 -0.47 9.12
CA GLU A 13 1.05 -1.22 9.27
C GLU A 13 1.35 -1.61 10.73
N GLN A 14 0.85 -0.82 11.69
CA GLN A 14 1.10 -1.04 13.10
C GLN A 14 -0.21 -1.34 13.83
N LYS A 15 -0.40 -2.62 14.20
CA LYS A 15 -1.63 -3.20 14.78
C LYS A 15 -2.33 -2.36 15.86
N THR A 16 -1.60 -1.50 16.58
CA THR A 16 -2.14 -0.50 17.51
C THR A 16 -1.17 0.67 17.65
N LYS A 17 -1.60 1.86 17.25
CA LYS A 17 -0.87 3.11 17.55
C LYS A 17 -1.61 3.91 18.60
N ASN A 18 -0.86 4.62 19.43
CA ASN A 18 -1.39 5.75 20.17
C ASN A 18 -1.12 7.05 19.40
N LEU A 19 -1.90 8.09 19.69
CA LEU A 19 -1.80 9.42 19.09
C LEU A 19 -0.38 10.00 19.19
N ARG A 20 0.35 9.70 20.28
CA ARG A 20 1.71 10.21 20.50
C ARG A 20 2.70 9.66 19.50
N GLN A 21 2.62 8.36 19.23
CA GLN A 21 3.48 7.70 18.27
C GLN A 21 3.15 8.17 16.85
N LEU A 22 1.86 8.28 16.52
CA LEU A 22 1.44 8.75 15.21
C LEU A 22 1.88 10.21 14.96
N ALA A 23 1.80 11.09 15.97
CA ALA A 23 2.30 12.47 15.87
C ALA A 23 3.82 12.52 15.59
N ARG A 24 4.62 11.67 16.25
CA ARG A 24 6.08 11.60 16.01
C ARG A 24 6.42 11.11 14.60
N GLU A 25 5.72 10.08 14.12
CA GLU A 25 6.01 9.49 12.81
C GLU A 25 5.51 10.35 11.65
N THR A 26 4.46 11.15 11.88
CA THR A 26 3.89 12.04 10.86
C THR A 26 4.46 13.46 10.91
N ASP A 27 5.17 13.82 11.97
CA ASP A 27 5.60 15.21 12.27
C ASP A 27 4.42 16.21 12.31
N ILE A 28 3.22 15.72 12.64
CA ILE A 28 2.00 16.53 12.76
C ILE A 28 1.73 16.77 14.25
N PRO A 29 1.42 18.02 14.66
CA PRO A 29 1.03 18.33 16.03
C PRO A 29 -0.17 17.50 16.49
N LYS A 30 -0.15 17.07 17.75
CA LYS A 30 -1.20 16.22 18.33
C LYS A 30 -2.59 16.81 18.18
N GLU A 31 -2.73 18.12 18.37
CA GLU A 31 -4.00 18.84 18.30
C GLU A 31 -4.59 18.74 16.89
N GLN A 32 -3.73 18.86 15.88
CA GLN A 32 -4.12 18.72 14.48
C GLN A 32 -4.45 17.25 14.14
N LEU A 33 -3.67 16.32 14.67
CA LEU A 33 -3.92 14.89 14.53
C LEU A 33 -5.28 14.48 15.13
N HIS A 34 -5.65 15.07 16.27
CA HIS A 34 -6.96 14.89 16.89
C HIS A 34 -8.12 15.28 15.97
N LEU A 35 -8.01 16.42 15.29
CA LEU A 35 -9.03 16.89 14.35
C LEU A 35 -9.12 15.94 13.16
N ILE A 36 -7.98 15.58 12.56
CA ILE A 36 -7.92 14.64 11.44
C ILE A 36 -8.54 13.30 11.83
N LEU A 37 -8.18 12.72 12.99
CA LEU A 37 -8.70 11.42 13.41
C LEU A 37 -10.19 11.46 13.76
N LYS A 38 -10.68 12.56 14.33
CA LYS A 38 -12.13 12.76 14.54
C LYS A 38 -12.87 12.78 13.21
N ASP A 39 -12.37 13.54 12.23
CA ASP A 39 -12.97 13.61 10.90
C ASP A 39 -12.95 12.24 10.22
N LEU A 40 -11.81 11.54 10.23
CA LEU A 40 -11.70 10.19 9.67
C LEU A 40 -12.63 9.19 10.37
N SER A 41 -12.86 9.34 11.68
CA SER A 41 -13.79 8.50 12.43
C SER A 41 -15.25 8.76 12.04
N GLN A 42 -15.62 10.01 11.75
CA GLN A 42 -16.96 10.33 11.23
C GLN A 42 -17.25 9.63 9.89
N TYR A 43 -16.24 9.51 9.03
CA TYR A 43 -16.32 8.74 7.78
C TYR A 43 -16.14 7.23 7.97
N ASN A 44 -16.12 6.76 9.22
CA ASN A 44 -15.90 5.37 9.60
C ASN A 44 -14.57 4.79 9.05
N LEU A 45 -13.56 5.61 8.75
CA LEU A 45 -12.28 5.14 8.21
C LEU A 45 -11.34 4.63 9.33
N VAL A 46 -11.49 5.19 10.53
CA VAL A 46 -10.74 4.77 11.73
C VAL A 46 -11.65 4.62 12.94
N GLU A 47 -11.29 3.70 13.82
CA GLU A 47 -11.79 3.57 15.18
C GLU A 47 -10.85 4.39 16.08
N TYR A 48 -11.31 5.55 16.53
CA TYR A 48 -10.52 6.47 17.35
C TYR A 48 -11.12 6.64 18.75
N ASP A 49 -10.37 6.23 19.77
CA ASP A 49 -10.72 6.42 21.17
C ASP A 49 -9.94 7.61 21.74
N VAL A 50 -10.69 8.66 22.08
CA VAL A 50 -10.15 9.92 22.59
C VAL A 50 -9.60 9.75 24.02
N GLU A 51 -10.22 8.90 24.84
CA GLU A 51 -9.83 8.71 26.24
C GLU A 51 -8.50 7.97 26.35
N THR A 52 -8.32 6.93 25.51
CA THR A 52 -7.11 6.11 25.51
C THR A 52 -6.05 6.59 24.50
N GLU A 53 -6.32 7.68 23.76
CA GLU A 53 -5.52 8.14 22.62
C GLU A 53 -5.26 7.02 21.59
N SER A 54 -6.09 5.98 21.52
CA SER A 54 -5.84 4.80 20.68
C SER A 54 -6.52 4.92 19.33
N VAL A 55 -5.81 4.52 18.27
CA VAL A 55 -6.32 4.59 16.90
C VAL A 55 -6.07 3.29 16.15
N LYS A 56 -7.08 2.83 15.41
CA LYS A 56 -6.99 1.67 14.51
C LYS A 56 -7.78 1.94 13.23
N VAL A 57 -7.38 1.29 12.13
CA VAL A 57 -8.19 1.30 10.89
C VAL A 57 -9.47 0.51 11.13
N SER A 58 -10.60 1.03 10.66
CA SER A 58 -11.90 0.37 10.83
C SER A 58 -11.94 -1.03 10.22
N LYS A 59 -12.68 -1.94 10.88
CA LYS A 59 -12.77 -3.35 10.45
C LYS A 59 -13.17 -3.55 9.00
N TRP A 60 -14.04 -2.71 8.44
CA TRP A 60 -14.52 -2.88 7.06
C TRP A 60 -13.42 -2.61 6.02
N LEU A 61 -12.50 -1.68 6.28
CA LEU A 61 -11.32 -1.42 5.44
C LEU A 61 -10.32 -2.59 5.52
N GLN A 62 -10.08 -3.10 6.72
CA GLN A 62 -9.24 -4.29 6.91
C GLN A 62 -9.82 -5.50 6.14
N ASN A 63 -11.14 -5.68 6.19
CA ASN A 63 -11.85 -6.75 5.50
C ASN A 63 -11.89 -6.56 3.98
N LEU A 64 -11.91 -5.33 3.47
CA LEU A 64 -11.79 -5.03 2.04
C LEU A 64 -10.44 -5.49 1.50
N ASN A 65 -9.36 -5.14 2.19
CA ASN A 65 -8.01 -5.59 1.83
C ASN A 65 -7.92 -7.13 1.80
N GLN A 66 -8.48 -7.81 2.80
CA GLN A 66 -8.54 -9.27 2.82
C GLN A 66 -9.40 -9.86 1.70
N LYS A 67 -10.52 -9.22 1.32
CA LYS A 67 -11.35 -9.67 0.20
C LYS A 67 -10.64 -9.52 -1.14
N ILE A 68 -9.89 -8.42 -1.32
CA ILE A 68 -9.06 -8.18 -2.49
C ILE A 68 -7.93 -9.22 -2.57
N GLU A 69 -7.25 -9.51 -1.46
CA GLU A 69 -6.21 -10.54 -1.40
C GLU A 69 -6.73 -11.97 -1.57
N LYS A 70 -7.98 -12.24 -1.16
CA LYS A 70 -8.64 -13.54 -1.36
C LYS A 70 -9.14 -13.74 -2.80
N SER A 71 -9.30 -12.67 -3.56
CA SER A 71 -9.47 -12.79 -5.01
C SER A 71 -8.11 -13.13 -5.64
N LYS A 72 -8.06 -14.13 -6.53
CA LYS A 72 -6.80 -14.54 -7.18
C LYS A 72 -6.19 -13.28 -7.82
N PRO A 73 -5.01 -12.80 -7.38
CA PRO A 73 -4.51 -11.51 -7.83
C PRO A 73 -4.33 -11.56 -9.34
N PRO A 74 -4.83 -10.57 -10.09
CA PRO A 74 -4.65 -10.54 -11.53
C PRO A 74 -3.15 -10.61 -11.81
N THR A 75 -2.77 -11.67 -12.52
CA THR A 75 -1.40 -12.00 -12.85
C THR A 75 -1.24 -11.82 -14.34
N GLY A 76 -0.35 -10.92 -14.74
CA GLY A 76 0.06 -10.74 -16.12
C GLY A 76 1.44 -11.33 -16.35
N GLN A 77 1.66 -11.87 -17.55
CA GLN A 77 2.98 -12.31 -18.01
C GLN A 77 3.34 -11.50 -19.25
N ILE A 78 4.56 -10.98 -19.28
CA ILE A 78 5.12 -10.28 -20.43
C ILE A 78 6.43 -10.99 -20.77
N ILE A 79 6.57 -11.39 -22.04
CA ILE A 79 7.84 -11.85 -22.56
C ILE A 79 8.64 -10.62 -22.97
N LEU A 80 9.76 -10.40 -22.30
CA LEU A 80 10.68 -9.30 -22.56
C LEU A 80 11.80 -9.82 -23.49
N PRO A 81 11.79 -9.48 -24.78
CA PRO A 81 12.76 -10.00 -25.73
C PRO A 81 14.20 -9.60 -25.36
N LYS A 82 15.16 -10.47 -25.68
CA LYS A 82 16.59 -10.18 -25.52
C LYS A 82 16.99 -8.88 -26.21
N LEU A 83 17.84 -8.10 -25.56
CA LEU A 83 18.30 -6.78 -26.03
C LEU A 83 17.14 -5.84 -26.43
N GLY A 84 15.98 -6.02 -25.79
CA GLY A 84 14.76 -5.28 -26.07
C GLY A 84 14.24 -4.54 -24.84
N GLU A 85 13.35 -3.59 -25.08
CA GLU A 85 12.74 -2.76 -24.04
C GLU A 85 11.22 -2.75 -24.18
N ILE A 86 10.52 -2.69 -23.04
CA ILE A 86 9.08 -2.46 -22.99
C ILE A 86 8.80 -1.23 -22.14
N LYS A 87 7.72 -0.52 -22.49
CA LYS A 87 7.20 0.60 -21.70
C LYS A 87 5.88 0.20 -21.04
N LEU A 88 5.83 0.27 -19.72
CA LEU A 88 4.63 0.06 -18.92
C LEU A 88 4.30 1.37 -18.20
N GLN A 89 3.30 2.10 -18.71
CA GLN A 89 2.97 3.46 -18.28
C GLN A 89 4.19 4.40 -18.41
N ASP A 90 4.74 4.87 -17.30
CA ASP A 90 5.90 5.75 -17.17
C ASP A 90 7.20 5.00 -16.87
N ILE A 91 7.15 3.67 -16.74
CA ILE A 91 8.31 2.82 -16.44
C ILE A 91 8.82 2.17 -17.74
N ILE A 92 10.12 2.26 -17.99
CA ILE A 92 10.82 1.51 -19.05
C ILE A 92 11.57 0.35 -18.42
N ILE A 93 11.38 -0.86 -18.96
CA ILE A 93 12.07 -2.07 -18.51
C ILE A 93 12.85 -2.63 -19.71
N GLY A 94 14.18 -2.65 -19.59
CA GLY A 94 15.08 -3.19 -20.60
C GLY A 94 15.66 -4.55 -20.22
N ASN A 95 15.74 -5.45 -21.18
CA ASN A 95 16.45 -6.73 -21.06
C ASN A 95 17.77 -6.64 -21.82
N TYR A 96 18.86 -6.42 -21.08
CA TYR A 96 20.22 -6.37 -21.64
C TYR A 96 20.94 -7.72 -21.62
N THR A 97 20.19 -8.81 -21.47
CA THR A 97 20.73 -10.17 -21.50
C THR A 97 20.65 -10.76 -22.90
N SER A 98 21.32 -11.88 -23.11
CA SER A 98 21.32 -12.63 -24.38
C SER A 98 20.11 -13.56 -24.54
N ARG A 99 19.19 -13.57 -23.57
CA ARG A 99 18.03 -14.47 -23.53
C ARG A 99 16.75 -13.67 -23.34
N ASP A 100 15.64 -14.24 -23.78
CA ASP A 100 14.34 -13.68 -23.46
C ASP A 100 14.07 -13.89 -21.97
N LEU A 101 13.38 -12.93 -21.34
CA LEU A 101 13.03 -12.99 -19.92
C LEU A 101 11.52 -12.98 -19.76
N GLU A 102 11.03 -13.76 -18.80
CA GLU A 102 9.63 -13.70 -18.40
C GLU A 102 9.48 -12.70 -17.25
N LEU A 103 8.68 -11.67 -17.49
CA LEU A 103 8.30 -10.70 -16.46
C LEU A 103 6.90 -11.03 -15.95
N LYS A 104 6.82 -11.49 -14.70
CA LYS A 104 5.57 -11.80 -14.04
C LYS A 104 5.15 -10.64 -13.14
N ILE A 105 4.00 -10.05 -13.44
CA ILE A 105 3.44 -8.94 -12.68
C ILE A 105 2.28 -9.47 -11.86
N ARG A 106 2.33 -9.25 -10.54
CA ARG A 106 1.23 -9.54 -9.63
C ARG A 106 0.78 -8.26 -8.93
N LEU A 107 -0.50 -7.94 -9.05
CA LEU A 107 -1.11 -6.83 -8.34
C LEU A 107 -1.68 -7.34 -7.01
N LYS A 108 -1.12 -6.89 -5.88
CA LYS A 108 -1.69 -7.10 -4.54
C LYS A 108 -2.33 -5.81 -4.04
N ALA A 109 -3.20 -5.92 -3.03
CA ALA A 109 -3.95 -4.79 -2.47
C ALA A 109 -3.09 -3.58 -2.06
N ARG A 110 -1.82 -3.81 -1.67
CA ARG A 110 -0.90 -2.74 -1.21
C ARG A 110 0.45 -2.70 -1.91
N GLN A 111 0.73 -3.61 -2.84
CA GLN A 111 2.04 -3.72 -3.46
C GLN A 111 1.95 -4.23 -4.90
N LYS A 112 2.73 -3.63 -5.79
CA LYS A 112 3.02 -4.18 -7.12
C LYS A 112 4.26 -5.06 -6.99
N GLU A 113 4.14 -6.34 -7.30
CA GLU A 113 5.26 -7.28 -7.29
C GLU A 113 5.66 -7.58 -8.74
N ILE A 114 6.95 -7.41 -9.04
CA ILE A 114 7.56 -7.74 -10.33
C ILE A 114 8.60 -8.83 -10.07
N ALA A 115 8.44 -9.98 -10.71
CA ALA A 115 9.43 -11.05 -10.72
C ALA A 115 9.98 -11.23 -12.14
N ILE A 116 11.30 -11.35 -12.25
CA ILE A 116 12.02 -11.65 -13.50
C ILE A 116 12.48 -13.10 -13.41
N CYS A 117 12.08 -13.91 -14.39
CA CYS A 117 12.45 -15.32 -14.48
C CYS A 117 13.18 -15.57 -15.80
N GLU A 118 14.16 -16.48 -15.76
CA GLU A 118 14.73 -17.03 -17.00
C GLU A 118 13.68 -17.93 -17.67
N LEU A 119 13.53 -17.79 -18.99
CA LEU A 119 12.79 -18.76 -19.78
C LEU A 119 13.70 -19.98 -19.99
N THR A 120 13.28 -21.12 -19.43
CA THR A 120 13.85 -22.45 -19.73
C THR A 120 13.47 -22.93 -21.11
#